data_AF-A0A936QQG7-F1
#
_entry.id   AF-A0A936QQG7-F1
#
_cell.length_a   1.000
_cell.length_b   1.000
_cell.length_c   1.000
_cell.angle_alpha   90.00
_cell.angle_beta   90.00
_cell.angle_gamma   90.00
#
_symmetry.space_group_name_H-M   'P 1'
#
loop_
_entity.id
_entity.type
_entity.pdbx_description
1 polymer ?
#
loop_
_entity_poly.entity_id
_entity_poly.type
_entity_poly.pdbx_seq_one_letter_code
_entity_poly.pdbx_strand_id
1 'polypeptide(L)'
;MKAFLYTAALVLAVALNACGDGQRDAALNLAAVADSTKASTTVDLAEFHLPLVLIMPDGYQSATRTWKDELGELSITAGEHFNVSITEGPADRDRLKGDLERDLLRKNTIVEETPELLIYRSDFPDDSTLVFFHFNKTISADGRTFTAADGENSSAFSLEDIKRMATAIGPKQPA
;
A
#
# COMPACT_ATOMS: atom_id res chain seq x y z
N MET A 1 -0.51 66.86 -31.82
CA MET A 1 -1.75 67.65 -31.97
C MET A 1 -2.76 66.84 -32.76
N LYS A 2 -4.00 66.80 -32.23
CA LYS A 2 -5.27 66.43 -32.88
C LYS A 2 -5.57 64.93 -33.03
N ALA A 3 -6.24 64.45 -31.99
CA ALA A 3 -7.22 63.38 -31.99
C ALA A 3 -8.30 63.58 -33.06
N PHE A 4 -8.88 62.49 -33.56
CA PHE A 4 -10.30 62.44 -33.91
C PHE A 4 -10.89 61.09 -33.52
N LEU A 5 -12.10 61.21 -32.98
CA LEU A 5 -12.83 60.29 -32.12
C LEU A 5 -14.03 59.70 -32.90
N TYR A 6 -14.34 58.43 -32.59
CA TYR A 6 -15.63 57.71 -32.53
C TYR A 6 -16.76 57.90 -33.57
N THR A 7 -17.30 56.77 -34.06
CA THR A 7 -18.72 56.31 -33.96
C THR A 7 -18.84 54.97 -34.74
N ALA A 8 -19.10 53.79 -34.13
CA ALA A 8 -20.33 53.26 -33.52
C ALA A 8 -21.30 52.57 -34.51
N ALA A 9 -21.40 51.23 -34.45
CA ALA A 9 -22.55 50.36 -34.80
C ALA A 9 -22.18 48.92 -34.35
N LEU A 10 -22.64 48.37 -33.22
CA LEU A 10 -23.95 47.82 -32.85
C LEU A 10 -24.39 46.59 -33.67
N VAL A 11 -24.89 45.57 -32.92
CA VAL A 11 -25.70 44.39 -33.33
C VAL A 11 -24.82 43.17 -33.73
N LEU A 12 -24.95 41.95 -33.17
CA LEU A 12 -26.09 41.23 -32.58
C LEU A 12 -25.59 40.15 -31.60
N ALA A 13 -26.27 40.00 -30.47
CA ALA A 13 -26.16 38.83 -29.61
C ALA A 13 -26.83 37.62 -30.28
N VAL A 14 -26.14 36.48 -30.33
CA VAL A 14 -26.78 35.16 -30.45
C VAL A 14 -26.47 34.40 -29.18
N ALA A 15 -27.45 34.39 -28.28
CA ALA A 15 -27.55 33.41 -27.21
C ALA A 15 -28.01 32.08 -27.83
N LEU A 16 -27.19 31.04 -27.68
CA LEU A 16 -27.66 29.66 -27.75
C LEU A 16 -27.56 29.07 -26.35
N ASN A 17 -28.72 29.02 -25.68
CA ASN A 17 -28.96 28.09 -24.60
C ASN A 17 -28.97 26.67 -25.19
N ALA A 18 -27.91 25.91 -24.96
CA ALA A 18 -27.97 24.46 -24.96
C ALA A 18 -27.94 24.00 -23.49
N CYS A 19 -29.13 23.70 -23.00
CA CYS A 19 -29.40 23.08 -21.71
C CYS A 19 -28.99 21.59 -21.78
N GLY A 20 -28.36 21.08 -20.72
CA GLY A 20 -28.37 19.65 -20.43
C GLY A 20 -27.00 18.99 -20.26
N ASP A 21 -26.64 18.73 -19.00
CA ASP A 21 -25.80 17.61 -18.53
C ASP A 21 -24.26 17.66 -18.59
N GLY A 22 -23.63 18.74 -19.09
CA GLY A 22 -22.16 18.81 -19.19
C GLY A 22 -21.38 18.98 -17.87
N GLN A 23 -22.01 19.35 -16.75
CA GLN A 23 -21.29 19.59 -15.49
C GLN A 23 -21.05 18.31 -14.67
N ARG A 24 -21.85 17.26 -14.87
CA ARG A 24 -21.64 15.96 -14.21
C ARG A 24 -20.45 15.22 -14.85
N ASP A 25 -20.34 15.26 -16.17
CA ASP A 25 -19.23 14.65 -16.90
C ASP A 25 -17.90 15.37 -16.66
N ALA A 26 -17.89 16.70 -16.53
CA ALA A 26 -16.67 17.42 -16.17
C ALA A 26 -16.18 17.09 -14.76
N ALA A 27 -17.09 16.91 -13.79
CA ALA A 27 -16.74 16.51 -12.42
C ALA A 27 -16.33 15.02 -12.32
N LEU A 28 -16.96 14.13 -13.09
CA LEU A 28 -16.57 12.71 -13.18
C LEU A 28 -15.22 12.53 -13.88
N ASN A 29 -14.95 13.30 -14.93
CA ASN A 29 -13.65 13.29 -15.59
C ASN A 29 -12.56 13.95 -14.73
N LEU A 30 -12.85 15.02 -13.97
CA LEU A 30 -11.87 15.58 -13.03
C LEU A 30 -11.59 14.63 -11.85
N ALA A 31 -12.59 13.87 -11.38
CA ALA A 31 -12.41 12.85 -10.35
C ALA A 31 -11.62 11.64 -10.87
N ALA A 32 -11.88 11.17 -12.10
CA ALA A 32 -11.13 10.10 -12.75
C ALA A 32 -9.69 10.53 -13.13
N VAL A 33 -9.48 11.81 -13.45
CA VAL A 33 -8.13 12.38 -13.70
C VAL A 33 -7.39 12.64 -12.39
N ALA A 34 -8.07 13.00 -11.30
CA ALA A 34 -7.46 13.09 -9.98
C ALA A 34 -7.02 11.72 -9.44
N ASP A 35 -7.80 10.66 -9.72
CA ASP A 35 -7.49 9.27 -9.33
C ASP A 35 -6.33 8.67 -10.14
N SER A 36 -6.13 9.09 -11.39
CA SER A 36 -5.05 8.62 -12.27
C SER A 36 -3.70 9.33 -12.07
N THR A 37 -3.60 10.31 -11.17
CA THR A 37 -2.31 10.94 -10.83
C THR A 37 -1.48 10.18 -9.80
N LYS A 38 -2.05 9.16 -9.15
CA LYS A 38 -1.26 8.11 -8.49
C LYS A 38 -1.21 6.92 -9.42
N ALA A 39 -0.30 6.97 -10.39
CA ALA A 39 0.12 5.76 -11.08
C ALA A 39 0.80 4.85 -10.02
N SER A 40 0.00 4.04 -9.33
CA SER A 40 0.52 3.01 -8.46
C SER A 40 1.30 2.03 -9.34
N THR A 41 2.62 2.02 -9.20
CA THR A 41 3.48 1.08 -9.91
C THR A 41 3.21 -0.31 -9.33
N THR A 42 2.38 -1.08 -10.02
CA THR A 42 2.19 -2.49 -9.69
C THR A 42 3.37 -3.29 -10.24
N VAL A 43 4.04 -4.04 -9.38
CA VAL A 43 5.17 -4.91 -9.72
C VAL A 43 4.69 -6.36 -9.66
N ASP A 44 4.85 -7.07 -10.77
CA ASP A 44 4.55 -8.50 -10.86
C ASP A 44 5.66 -9.32 -10.20
N LEU A 45 5.31 -10.22 -9.28
CA LEU A 45 6.27 -11.08 -8.58
C LEU A 45 6.41 -12.46 -9.23
N ALA A 46 5.82 -12.67 -10.42
CA ALA A 46 5.94 -13.91 -11.17
C ALA A 46 7.39 -14.27 -11.54
N GLU A 47 8.31 -13.30 -11.57
CA GLU A 47 9.76 -13.56 -11.76
C GLU A 47 10.36 -14.44 -10.65
N PHE A 48 9.73 -14.47 -9.47
CA PHE A 48 10.09 -15.33 -8.34
C PHE A 48 9.16 -16.54 -8.19
N HIS A 49 8.41 -16.89 -9.25
CA HIS A 49 7.40 -17.95 -9.22
C HIS A 49 6.28 -17.74 -8.18
N LEU A 50 6.03 -16.48 -7.79
CA LEU A 50 4.95 -16.10 -6.89
C LEU A 50 3.77 -15.52 -7.71
N PRO A 51 2.54 -16.05 -7.58
CA PRO A 51 1.34 -15.53 -8.23
C PRO A 51 0.80 -14.28 -7.48
N LEU A 52 1.71 -13.37 -7.13
CA LEU A 52 1.46 -12.21 -6.29
C LEU A 52 1.86 -10.92 -7.00
N VAL A 53 1.32 -9.80 -6.53
CA VAL A 53 1.72 -8.46 -6.95
C VAL A 53 2.14 -7.62 -5.75
N LEU A 54 3.12 -6.76 -5.97
CA LEU A 54 3.50 -5.68 -5.08
C LEU A 54 2.92 -4.37 -5.64
N ILE A 55 2.06 -3.74 -4.87
CA ILE A 55 1.59 -2.38 -5.12
C ILE A 55 2.60 -1.45 -4.46
N MET A 56 3.40 -0.72 -5.26
CA MET A 56 4.40 0.18 -4.72
C MET A 56 3.74 1.23 -3.83
N PRO A 57 4.20 1.41 -2.58
CA PRO A 57 3.63 2.42 -1.72
C PRO A 57 3.97 3.84 -2.19
N ASP A 58 3.10 4.79 -1.84
CA ASP A 58 3.32 6.20 -2.14
C ASP A 58 4.68 6.68 -1.64
N GLY A 59 5.39 7.45 -2.48
CA GLY A 59 6.71 7.98 -2.18
C GLY A 59 7.88 7.10 -2.62
N TYR A 60 7.62 5.86 -3.08
CA TYR A 60 8.64 4.97 -3.62
C TYR A 60 8.50 4.80 -5.13
N GLN A 61 9.64 4.86 -5.83
CA GLN A 61 9.69 4.66 -7.29
C GLN A 61 10.11 3.24 -7.67
N SER A 62 10.82 2.55 -6.77
CA SER A 62 11.33 1.19 -6.98
C SER A 62 11.48 0.46 -5.65
N ALA A 63 11.52 -0.87 -5.72
CA ALA A 63 11.84 -1.74 -4.61
C ALA A 63 12.96 -2.70 -5.03
N THR A 64 13.90 -2.95 -4.12
CA THR A 64 14.88 -4.03 -4.24
C THR A 64 14.20 -5.33 -3.87
N ARG A 65 14.38 -6.36 -4.68
CA ARG A 65 13.81 -7.70 -4.48
C ARG A 65 14.95 -8.69 -4.43
N THR A 66 15.04 -9.48 -3.37
CA THR A 66 16.13 -10.43 -3.14
C THR A 66 15.55 -11.75 -2.69
N TRP A 67 15.75 -12.78 -3.52
CA TRP A 67 15.40 -14.15 -3.16
C TRP A 67 16.50 -14.74 -2.27
N LYS A 68 16.10 -15.28 -1.12
CA LYS A 68 16.98 -15.95 -0.16
C LYS A 68 16.77 -17.45 -0.26
N ASP A 69 17.55 -18.11 -1.12
CA ASP A 69 17.40 -19.55 -1.41
C ASP A 69 17.40 -20.43 -0.16
N GLU A 70 18.26 -20.12 0.82
CA GLU A 70 18.40 -20.89 2.06
C GLU A 70 17.15 -20.85 2.95
N LEU A 71 16.34 -19.81 2.82
CA LEU A 71 15.13 -19.59 3.63
C LEU A 71 13.84 -19.80 2.83
N GLY A 72 13.91 -19.96 1.51
CA GLY A 72 12.73 -19.96 0.65
C GLY A 72 11.91 -18.68 0.77
N GLU A 73 12.59 -17.54 0.96
CA GLU A 73 11.99 -16.24 1.26
C GLU A 73 12.32 -15.21 0.18
N LEU A 74 11.30 -14.49 -0.30
CA LEU A 74 11.50 -13.25 -1.04
C LEU A 74 11.51 -12.06 -0.07
N SER A 75 12.61 -11.32 -0.02
CA SER A 75 12.70 -10.04 0.69
C SER A 75 12.53 -8.88 -0.28
N ILE A 76 11.68 -7.91 0.08
CA ILE A 76 11.35 -6.73 -0.70
C ILE A 76 11.59 -5.50 0.16
N THR A 77 12.50 -4.63 -0.24
CA THR A 77 12.82 -3.39 0.49
C THR A 77 12.64 -2.15 -0.38
N ALA A 78 12.15 -1.06 0.21
CA ALA A 78 12.04 0.24 -0.45
C ALA A 78 12.29 1.37 0.57
N GLY A 79 13.45 2.03 0.46
CA GLY A 79 13.89 3.03 1.45
C GLY A 79 13.92 2.49 2.89
N GLU A 80 13.70 3.38 3.86
CA GLU A 80 13.85 3.06 5.29
C GLU A 80 12.56 2.54 5.96
N HIS A 81 11.40 2.79 5.35
CA HIS A 81 10.07 2.52 5.93
C HIS A 81 9.29 1.40 5.24
N PHE A 82 9.98 0.55 4.46
CA PHE A 82 9.36 -0.59 3.79
C PHE A 82 10.30 -1.78 3.69
N ASN A 83 9.96 -2.86 4.39
CA ASN A 83 10.63 -4.16 4.30
C ASN A 83 9.59 -5.28 4.48
N VAL A 84 9.36 -6.06 3.44
CA VAL A 84 8.43 -7.19 3.46
C VAL A 84 9.17 -8.47 3.14
N SER A 85 8.94 -9.51 3.95
CA SER A 85 9.31 -10.88 3.60
C SER A 85 8.08 -11.64 3.12
N ILE A 86 8.26 -12.52 2.13
CA ILE A 86 7.22 -13.41 1.61
C ILE A 86 7.77 -14.84 1.58
N THR A 87 7.04 -15.75 2.20
CA THR A 87 7.32 -17.20 2.18
C THR A 87 6.11 -17.97 1.69
N GLU A 88 6.34 -19.13 1.09
CA GLU A 88 5.24 -20.04 0.72
C GLU A 88 4.82 -20.88 1.93
N GLY A 89 3.51 -20.95 2.16
CA GLY A 89 2.88 -21.61 3.29
C GLY A 89 1.89 -20.70 4.03
N PRO A 90 0.92 -21.29 4.74
CA PRO A 90 0.02 -20.54 5.61
C PRO A 90 0.75 -19.99 6.82
N ALA A 91 0.31 -18.83 7.30
CA ALA A 91 0.75 -18.35 8.58
C ALA A 91 0.17 -19.23 9.70
N ASP A 92 1.02 -19.68 10.63
CA ASP A 92 0.56 -20.35 11.85
C ASP A 92 0.24 -19.29 12.93
N ARG A 93 -0.93 -18.65 12.77
CA ARG A 93 -1.36 -17.56 13.66
C ARG A 93 -1.59 -18.01 15.10
N ASP A 94 -2.12 -19.22 15.29
CA ASP A 94 -2.42 -19.72 16.64
C ASP A 94 -1.13 -19.97 17.41
N ARG A 95 -0.12 -20.54 16.73
CA ARG A 95 1.23 -20.65 17.29
C ARG A 95 1.82 -19.29 17.58
N LEU A 96 1.76 -18.35 16.63
CA LEU A 96 2.29 -16.99 16.82
C LEU A 96 1.65 -16.30 18.02
N LYS A 97 0.32 -16.31 18.15
CA LYS A 97 -0.37 -15.71 19.30
C LYS A 97 0.03 -16.38 20.61
N GLY A 98 0.18 -17.71 20.62
CA GLY A 98 0.68 -18.43 21.78
C GLY A 98 2.12 -18.04 22.14
N ASP A 99 2.99 -17.82 21.16
CA ASP A 99 4.36 -17.36 21.39
C ASP A 99 4.38 -15.92 21.93
N LEU A 100 3.53 -15.03 21.41
CA LEU A 100 3.38 -13.66 21.90
C LEU A 100 2.85 -13.59 23.34
N GLU A 101 1.93 -14.48 23.73
CA GLU A 101 1.40 -14.57 25.09
C GLU A 101 2.44 -15.08 26.10
N ARG A 102 3.31 -15.99 25.67
CA ARG A 102 4.37 -16.58 26.51
C ARG A 102 5.66 -15.76 26.53
N ASP A 103 5.75 -14.68 25.76
CA ASP A 103 6.94 -13.82 25.74
C ASP A 103 7.14 -13.16 27.12
N LEU A 104 8.25 -13.50 27.78
CA LEU A 104 8.59 -12.98 29.09
C LEU A 104 9.40 -11.67 29.02
N LEU A 105 9.92 -11.33 27.84
CA LEU A 105 10.76 -10.14 27.63
C LEU A 105 9.95 -8.96 27.14
N ARG A 106 8.92 -9.20 26.31
CA ARG A 106 8.11 -8.16 25.69
C ARG A 106 6.66 -8.28 26.12
N LYS A 107 6.02 -7.13 26.34
CA LYS A 107 4.57 -7.04 26.43
C LYS A 107 4.00 -6.91 25.01
N ASN A 108 3.24 -7.92 24.58
CA ASN A 108 2.62 -7.93 23.26
C ASN A 108 1.14 -7.52 23.34
N THR A 109 0.69 -6.68 22.41
CA THR A 109 -0.70 -6.21 22.30
C THR A 109 -1.18 -6.38 20.86
N ILE A 110 -2.28 -7.09 20.65
CA ILE A 110 -2.91 -7.18 19.33
C ILE A 110 -3.54 -5.83 18.99
N VAL A 111 -3.18 -5.28 17.83
CA VAL A 111 -3.67 -4.00 17.31
C VAL A 111 -4.79 -4.21 16.30
N GLU A 112 -4.67 -5.22 15.44
CA GLU A 112 -5.65 -5.57 14.43
C GLU A 112 -5.64 -7.08 14.19
N GLU A 113 -6.83 -7.69 14.06
CA GLU A 113 -6.97 -9.11 13.76
C GLU A 113 -8.14 -9.33 12.81
N THR A 114 -7.84 -9.91 11.64
CA THR A 114 -8.80 -10.45 10.68
C THR A 114 -8.46 -11.92 10.40
N PRO A 115 -9.29 -12.68 9.65
CA PRO A 115 -8.96 -14.06 9.31
C PRO A 115 -7.63 -14.20 8.55
N GLU A 116 -7.21 -13.18 7.80
CA GLU A 116 -5.99 -13.19 6.99
C GLU A 116 -4.85 -12.34 7.57
N LEU A 117 -5.10 -11.44 8.52
CA LEU A 117 -4.12 -10.45 9.00
C LEU A 117 -4.05 -10.42 10.52
N LEU A 118 -2.84 -10.40 11.05
CA LEU A 118 -2.53 -10.03 12.43
C LEU A 118 -1.57 -8.84 12.42
N ILE A 119 -1.93 -7.76 13.11
CA ILE A 119 -1.00 -6.67 13.46
C ILE A 119 -0.89 -6.62 14.97
N TYR A 120 0.34 -6.57 15.48
CA TYR A 120 0.58 -6.49 16.91
C TYR A 120 1.71 -5.52 17.23
N ARG A 121 1.69 -5.04 18.47
CA ARG A 121 2.66 -4.15 19.09
C ARG A 121 3.46 -4.93 20.13
N SER A 122 4.78 -4.77 20.12
CA SER A 122 5.69 -5.35 21.09
C SER A 122 6.41 -4.23 21.83
N ASP A 123 6.26 -4.20 23.15
CA ASP A 123 6.87 -3.22 24.05
C ASP A 123 7.87 -3.90 24.97
N PHE A 124 9.02 -3.27 25.22
CA PHE A 124 9.94 -3.70 26.30
C PHE A 124 9.52 -3.03 27.62
N PRO A 125 9.12 -3.80 28.66
CA PRO A 125 8.65 -3.21 29.92
C PRO A 125 9.69 -2.32 30.62
N ASP A 126 10.97 -2.64 30.44
CA ASP A 126 12.09 -1.92 31.05
C ASP A 126 12.57 -0.72 30.22
N ASP A 127 12.11 -0.58 28.97
CA ASP A 127 12.42 0.54 28.10
C ASP A 127 11.22 0.93 27.22
N SER A 128 10.48 1.94 27.69
CA SER A 128 9.31 2.46 26.98
C SER A 128 9.62 3.13 25.62
N THR A 129 10.90 3.33 25.29
CA THR A 129 11.30 3.88 23.98
C THR A 129 11.44 2.80 22.90
N LEU A 130 11.50 1.52 23.30
CA LEU A 130 11.60 0.37 22.41
C LEU A 130 10.21 -0.20 22.14
N VAL A 131 9.57 0.32 21.09
CA VAL A 131 8.27 -0.11 20.62
C VAL A 131 8.39 -0.58 19.17
N PHE A 132 7.93 -1.79 18.91
CA PHE A 132 7.92 -2.38 17.58
C PHE A 132 6.49 -2.73 17.18
N PHE A 133 6.17 -2.50 15.92
CA PHE A 133 4.94 -2.97 15.31
C PHE A 133 5.30 -4.02 14.27
N HIS A 134 4.47 -5.05 14.19
CA HIS A 134 4.68 -6.19 13.31
C HIS A 134 3.37 -6.55 12.62
N PHE A 135 3.46 -7.18 11.46
CA PHE A 135 2.33 -7.83 10.83
C PHE A 135 2.66 -9.24 10.35
N ASN A 136 1.62 -10.05 10.29
CA ASN A 136 1.67 -11.35 9.64
C ASN A 136 0.37 -11.55 8.85
N LYS A 137 0.49 -11.73 7.54
CA LYS A 137 -0.63 -11.80 6.60
C LYS A 137 -0.58 -13.07 5.77
N THR A 138 -1.69 -13.80 5.74
CA THR A 138 -1.90 -14.92 4.81
C THR A 138 -2.50 -14.42 3.51
N ILE A 139 -1.96 -14.87 2.38
CA ILE A 139 -2.44 -14.54 1.03
C ILE A 139 -2.70 -15.84 0.27
N SER A 140 -3.90 -15.99 -0.29
CA SER A 140 -4.23 -17.12 -1.17
C SER A 140 -4.22 -16.68 -2.62
N ALA A 141 -3.46 -17.37 -3.47
CA ALA A 141 -3.34 -17.06 -4.89
C ALA A 141 -3.00 -18.33 -5.68
N ASP A 142 -3.70 -18.56 -6.79
CA ASP A 142 -3.49 -19.71 -7.68
C ASP A 142 -3.43 -21.08 -6.96
N GLY A 143 -4.37 -21.30 -6.02
CA GLY A 143 -4.44 -22.54 -5.23
C GLY A 143 -3.32 -22.72 -4.20
N ARG A 144 -2.40 -21.76 -4.07
CA ARG A 144 -1.30 -21.73 -3.12
C ARG A 144 -1.56 -20.71 -2.01
N THR A 145 -0.86 -20.86 -0.90
CA THR A 145 -0.92 -19.96 0.25
C THR A 145 0.46 -19.40 0.53
N PHE A 146 0.52 -18.12 0.87
CA PHE A 146 1.75 -17.39 1.16
C PHE A 146 1.58 -16.62 2.46
N THR A 147 2.70 -16.41 3.16
CA THR A 147 2.77 -15.53 4.31
C THR A 147 3.59 -14.31 3.94
N ALA A 148 3.02 -13.13 4.10
CA ALA A 148 3.73 -11.86 4.04
C ALA A 148 3.87 -11.30 5.47
N ALA A 149 5.07 -10.86 5.84
CA ALA A 149 5.36 -10.27 7.14
C ALA A 149 6.31 -9.08 7.00
N ASP A 150 6.45 -8.26 8.04
CA ASP A 150 7.53 -7.29 8.08
C ASP A 150 8.87 -8.03 8.10
N GLY A 151 9.79 -7.63 7.24
CA GLY A 151 11.09 -8.27 7.14
C GLY A 151 11.95 -7.94 8.34
N GLU A 152 12.81 -8.89 8.74
CA GLU A 152 13.77 -8.68 9.81
C GLU A 152 14.72 -7.53 9.45
N ASN A 153 14.55 -6.38 10.10
CA ASN A 153 15.53 -5.31 10.12
C ASN A 153 15.69 -4.77 11.55
N SER A 154 16.78 -4.05 11.78
CA SER A 154 17.07 -3.39 13.05
C SER A 154 16.29 -2.08 13.26
N SER A 155 15.43 -1.69 12.32
CA SER A 155 14.74 -0.40 12.33
C SER A 155 13.31 -0.57 12.82
N ALA A 156 12.91 0.21 13.83
CA ALA A 156 11.53 0.20 14.29
C ALA A 156 10.60 0.83 13.25
N PHE A 157 9.64 0.06 12.74
CA PHE A 157 8.58 0.56 11.87
C PHE A 157 7.45 1.19 12.69
N SER A 158 6.87 2.28 12.17
CA SER A 158 5.65 2.84 12.73
C SER A 158 4.44 1.95 12.43
N LEU A 159 3.33 2.14 13.15
CA LEU A 159 2.08 1.46 12.83
C LEU A 159 1.58 1.80 11.41
N GLU A 160 1.83 3.02 10.94
CA GLU A 160 1.46 3.43 9.58
C GLU A 160 2.27 2.65 8.53
N ASP A 161 3.59 2.51 8.74
CA ASP A 161 4.47 1.74 7.87
C ASP A 161 4.00 0.27 7.79
N ILE A 162 3.68 -0.32 8.94
CA ILE A 162 3.18 -1.70 9.04
C ILE A 162 1.86 -1.89 8.30
N LYS A 163 0.91 -0.97 8.46
CA LYS A 163 -0.36 -1.02 7.71
C LYS A 163 -0.13 -0.88 6.21
N ARG A 164 0.76 0.02 5.81
CA ARG A 164 1.14 0.22 4.41
C ARG A 164 1.74 -1.07 3.83
N MET A 165 2.70 -1.69 4.52
CA MET A 165 3.29 -2.98 4.13
C MET A 165 2.26 -4.11 4.03
N ALA A 166 1.38 -4.25 5.03
CA ALA A 166 0.34 -5.29 5.02
C ALA A 166 -0.63 -5.15 3.83
N THR A 167 -0.87 -3.93 3.34
CA THR A 167 -1.73 -3.69 2.17
C THR A 167 -1.00 -3.79 0.82
N ALA A 168 0.33 -3.71 0.82
CA ALA A 168 1.12 -3.61 -0.42
C ALA A 168 1.21 -4.93 -1.21
N ILE A 169 1.05 -6.08 -0.55
CA ILE A 169 1.11 -7.39 -1.22
C ILE A 169 -0.29 -8.00 -1.35
N GLY A 170 -0.63 -8.44 -2.56
CA GLY A 170 -1.90 -9.08 -2.87
C GLY A 170 -1.80 -10.16 -3.94
N PRO A 171 -2.87 -10.94 -4.14
CA PRO A 171 -2.94 -11.91 -5.22
C PRO A 171 -2.88 -11.19 -6.57
N LYS A 172 -2.17 -11.77 -7.54
CA LYS A 172 -2.30 -11.33 -8.93
C LYS A 172 -3.70 -11.67 -9.42
N GLN A 173 -4.44 -10.67 -9.92
CA GLN A 173 -5.75 -10.93 -10.52
C GLN A 173 -5.58 -11.75 -11.81
N PRO A 174 -6.44 -12.75 -12.06
CA PRO A 174 -6.45 -13.44 -13.34
C PRO A 174 -6.77 -12.45 -14.46
N ALA A 175 -6.06 -12.61 -15.59
CA ALA A 175 -6.24 -11.80 -16.80
C ALA A 175 -7.56 -12.10 -17.52
#